data_AF-A0A9N9F1W6-F1
#
_entry.id   AF-A0A9N9F1W6-F1
#
_cell.length_a   1.000
_cell.length_b   1.000
_cell.length_c   1.000
_cell.angle_alpha   90.00
_cell.angle_beta   90.00
_cell.angle_gamma   90.00
#
_symmetry.space_group_name_H-M   'P 1'
#
loop_
_entity.id
_entity.type
_entity.pdbx_description
1 polymer ?
#
loop_
_entity_poly.entity_id
_entity_poly.type
_entity_poly.pdbx_seq_one_letter_code
_entity_poly.pdbx_strand_id
1 'polypeptide(L)'
;MAAAISDKNAFQRALRSARHIVVLAGAGLSAALPDSHQLYPLPSPFLYLTFFVMAHFSNASPKLYVSSPPYYSRRVGGAGEGGLWRTHDAMSLATPRAFRANPSRVWQFYHYRRELVLTREPNRAHKALVAFEQKILSQANSQSSDTPAQTFALITQNIDGLSAGVQNLIEMHGMLFKNRCTICGDVRENRDSPIVPALAGTENEEAEREIALEDLPKCGECGGLLRPHVVWFEESLETSVLARIQQELLRCDLLMIVGTSGLVYPAAGFRHAVKMRNPQTVVANFNIVPMERVDESLETGIDFEFIGPCGQTLPEALDVEEEVNR
;
A
#
# COMPACT_ATOMS: atom_id res chain seq x y z
N MET A 1 -16.38 13.78 -13.88
CA MET A 1 -15.85 15.08 -13.44
C MET A 1 -14.44 15.21 -13.99
N ALA A 2 -14.09 16.33 -14.63
CA ALA A 2 -12.70 16.58 -14.99
C ALA A 2 -11.86 16.65 -13.70
N ALA A 3 -10.68 16.03 -13.70
CA ALA A 3 -9.77 16.04 -12.56
C ALA A 3 -9.42 17.49 -12.18
N ALA A 4 -9.62 17.86 -10.93
CA ALA A 4 -9.11 19.14 -10.43
C ALA A 4 -7.62 18.94 -10.16
N ILE A 5 -6.78 19.44 -11.07
CA ILE A 5 -5.33 19.35 -11.00
C ILE A 5 -4.81 20.68 -10.45
N SER A 6 -4.09 20.65 -9.33
CA SER A 6 -3.25 21.77 -8.90
C SER A 6 -2.30 22.21 -10.03
N ASP A 7 -1.74 23.43 -9.98
CA ASP A 7 -0.86 23.93 -11.05
C ASP A 7 0.28 22.93 -11.38
N LYS A 8 0.09 22.18 -12.48
CA LYS A 8 1.01 21.15 -12.96
C LYS A 8 2.41 21.73 -13.20
N ASN A 9 2.50 22.95 -13.72
CA ASN A 9 3.78 23.58 -14.00
C ASN A 9 4.51 23.93 -12.70
N ALA A 10 3.80 24.38 -11.68
CA ALA A 10 4.37 24.60 -10.35
C ALA A 10 4.82 23.28 -9.70
N PHE A 11 4.01 22.23 -9.77
CA PHE A 11 4.39 20.91 -9.26
C PHE A 11 5.63 20.36 -9.96
N GLN A 12 5.71 20.45 -11.29
CA GLN A 12 6.89 20.01 -12.05
C GLN A 12 8.16 20.81 -11.70
N ARG A 13 8.05 22.10 -11.37
CA ARG A 13 9.18 22.89 -10.86
C ARG A 13 9.64 22.39 -9.49
N ALA A 14 8.70 22.06 -8.60
CA ALA A 14 9.02 21.45 -7.31
C ALA A 14 9.69 20.08 -7.49
N LEU A 15 9.15 19.25 -8.38
CA LEU A 15 9.67 17.91 -8.71
C LEU A 15 11.11 17.96 -9.23
N ARG A 16 11.44 18.91 -10.12
CA ARG A 16 12.81 19.11 -10.62
C ARG A 16 13.77 19.66 -9.56
N SER A 17 13.26 20.34 -8.54
CA SER A 17 14.08 20.93 -7.47
C SER A 17 14.36 19.96 -6.32
N ALA A 18 13.49 18.95 -6.12
CA ALA A 18 13.63 17.97 -5.06
C ALA A 18 14.85 17.07 -5.28
N ARG A 19 15.69 16.81 -4.27
CA ARG A 19 16.82 15.88 -4.39
C ARG A 19 16.44 14.46 -4.00
N HIS A 20 15.52 14.31 -3.06
CA HIS A 20 14.96 13.02 -2.70
C HIS A 20 13.43 13.04 -2.69
N ILE A 21 12.84 12.19 -3.53
CA ILE A 21 11.40 12.06 -3.72
C ILE A 21 10.95 10.76 -3.06
N VAL A 22 9.97 10.85 -2.16
CA VAL A 22 9.34 9.69 -1.52
C VAL A 22 7.90 9.61 -1.98
N VAL A 23 7.47 8.43 -2.40
CA VAL A 23 6.06 8.13 -2.67
C VAL A 23 5.53 7.24 -1.56
N LEU A 24 4.47 7.67 -0.88
CA LEU A 24 3.66 6.84 0.00
C LEU A 24 2.40 6.39 -0.76
N ALA A 25 2.31 5.11 -1.08
CA ALA A 25 1.17 4.54 -1.79
C ALA A 25 0.24 3.72 -0.88
N GLY A 26 -1.05 3.76 -1.20
CA GLY A 26 -2.09 2.93 -0.59
C GLY A 26 -3.03 2.27 -1.61
N ALA A 27 -4.17 1.81 -1.12
CA ALA A 27 -5.18 1.06 -1.87
C ALA A 27 -5.57 1.66 -3.23
N GLY A 28 -5.74 2.98 -3.26
CA GLY A 28 -6.15 3.73 -4.44
C GLY A 28 -5.12 3.73 -5.56
N LEU A 29 -3.85 3.38 -5.29
CA LEU A 29 -2.87 3.10 -6.35
C LEU A 29 -3.29 1.87 -7.16
N SER A 30 -3.80 0.84 -6.48
CA SER A 30 -4.24 -0.43 -7.08
C SER A 30 -5.69 -0.41 -7.56
N ALA A 31 -6.45 0.65 -7.28
CA ALA A 31 -7.79 0.84 -7.82
C ALA A 31 -7.73 1.07 -9.34
N ALA A 32 -8.41 0.21 -10.10
CA ALA A 32 -8.56 0.39 -11.54
C ALA A 32 -9.60 1.47 -11.84
N LEU A 33 -9.39 2.20 -12.94
CA LEU A 33 -10.47 2.93 -13.60
C LEU A 33 -11.44 1.93 -14.25
N PRO A 34 -12.76 2.15 -14.17
CA PRO A 34 -13.71 1.41 -14.99
C PRO A 34 -13.58 1.86 -16.45
N ASP A 35 -12.65 1.26 -17.19
CA ASP A 35 -12.57 1.43 -18.64
C ASP A 35 -13.60 0.50 -19.32
N SER A 36 -14.83 0.99 -19.48
CA SER A 36 -15.84 0.63 -20.50
C SER A 36 -17.25 0.99 -19.99
N HIS A 37 -18.15 1.32 -20.92
CA HIS A 37 -19.54 1.75 -20.70
C HIS A 37 -20.48 0.68 -20.07
N GLN A 38 -20.02 -0.08 -19.08
CA GLN A 38 -20.87 -0.92 -18.25
C GLN A 38 -20.61 -0.58 -16.78
N LEU A 39 -21.64 -0.04 -16.12
CA LEU A 39 -21.73 0.05 -14.66
C LEU A 39 -21.78 -1.37 -14.09
N TYR A 40 -20.64 -2.05 -14.03
CA TYR A 40 -20.41 -3.13 -13.09
C TYR A 40 -19.74 -2.51 -11.87
N PRO A 41 -20.32 -2.59 -10.67
CA PRO A 41 -19.55 -2.32 -9.47
C PRO A 41 -18.38 -3.29 -9.52
N LEU A 42 -17.15 -2.78 -9.62
CA LEU A 42 -15.98 -3.59 -9.33
C LEU A 42 -16.29 -4.29 -8.00
N PRO A 43 -16.15 -5.62 -7.90
CA PRO A 43 -16.37 -6.27 -6.63
C PRO A 43 -15.44 -5.58 -5.65
N SER A 44 -16.10 -5.01 -4.64
CA SER A 44 -15.57 -4.44 -3.43
C SER A 44 -14.16 -4.87 -2.99
N PRO A 45 -13.77 -6.16 -2.98
CA PRO A 45 -12.45 -6.67 -2.53
C PRO A 45 -11.17 -5.93 -2.96
N PHE A 46 -11.17 -5.18 -4.07
CA PHE A 46 -9.94 -4.52 -4.57
C PHE A 46 -9.50 -3.28 -3.80
N LEU A 47 -10.44 -2.52 -3.22
CA LEU A 47 -10.13 -1.35 -2.39
C LEU A 47 -9.58 -1.76 -1.00
N TYR A 48 -9.77 -3.01 -0.57
CA TYR A 48 -9.53 -3.42 0.81
C TYR A 48 -8.23 -4.20 1.01
N LEU A 49 -7.31 -4.13 0.05
CA LEU A 49 -6.02 -4.77 0.21
C LEU A 49 -5.15 -4.11 1.29
N THR A 50 -5.56 -2.97 1.88
CA THR A 50 -4.63 -1.84 2.12
C THR A 50 -5.02 -0.74 3.14
N PHE A 51 -6.02 -0.91 4.02
CA PHE A 51 -6.50 0.18 4.92
C PHE A 51 -6.23 0.00 6.44
N PHE A 52 -5.07 0.32 7.05
CA PHE A 52 -4.83 -0.02 8.50
C PHE A 52 -4.21 1.05 9.48
N VAL A 53 -4.87 1.38 10.61
CA VAL A 53 -4.90 2.64 11.44
C VAL A 53 -3.86 2.88 12.59
N MET A 54 -3.83 4.13 13.13
CA MET A 54 -3.22 4.79 14.33
C MET A 54 -2.17 4.05 15.20
N ALA A 55 -1.07 4.73 15.55
CA ALA A 55 -0.04 4.24 16.48
C ALA A 55 -0.10 4.99 17.81
N HIS A 56 0.25 4.32 18.92
CA HIS A 56 0.56 4.96 20.19
C HIS A 56 2.07 4.90 20.42
N PHE A 57 2.66 6.04 20.76
CA PHE A 57 4.05 6.11 21.21
C PHE A 57 4.14 5.58 22.64
N SER A 58 4.85 4.46 22.84
CA SER A 58 5.30 4.03 24.16
C SER A 58 6.79 4.36 24.30
N ASN A 59 7.15 5.09 25.34
CA ASN A 59 8.53 5.57 25.63
C ASN A 59 9.53 4.47 26.00
N ALA A 60 9.19 3.19 25.81
CA ALA A 60 10.08 2.07 26.05
C ALA A 60 10.12 1.16 24.81
N SER A 61 11.09 1.42 23.92
CA SER A 61 11.35 0.73 22.63
C SER A 61 10.38 1.13 21.49
N PRO A 62 10.87 1.60 20.32
CA PRO A 62 10.01 2.09 19.25
C PRO A 62 9.42 0.92 18.46
N LYS A 63 8.37 0.29 18.99
CA LYS A 63 7.50 -0.60 18.21
C LYS A 63 6.31 0.21 17.68
N LEU A 64 6.23 0.34 16.36
CA LEU A 64 5.09 0.97 15.68
C LEU A 64 4.09 -0.11 15.30
N TYR A 65 2.97 -0.13 16.02
CA TYR A 65 1.89 -1.09 15.85
C TYR A 65 0.87 -0.62 14.82
N VAL A 66 0.25 -1.57 14.13
CA VAL A 66 -0.91 -1.36 13.24
C VAL A 66 -2.20 -1.50 14.06
N SER A 67 -3.12 -0.52 14.02
CA SER A 67 -4.39 -0.52 14.80
C SER A 67 -5.63 -0.18 13.95
N SER A 68 -6.81 0.04 14.58
CA SER A 68 -8.11 0.38 13.96
C SER A 68 -8.59 1.80 14.39
N PRO A 69 -9.42 2.53 13.61
CA PRO A 69 -9.88 3.87 14.00
C PRO A 69 -10.98 3.81 15.08
N PRO A 70 -10.99 4.73 16.07
CA PRO A 70 -11.95 4.71 17.17
C PRO A 70 -13.37 5.21 16.80
N TYR A 71 -13.57 5.85 15.65
CA TYR A 71 -14.87 6.41 15.26
C TYR A 71 -15.18 6.14 13.78
N TYR A 72 -15.68 4.94 13.47
CA TYR A 72 -16.39 4.70 12.22
C TYR A 72 -17.74 4.04 12.50
N SER A 73 -18.59 4.74 13.25
CA SER A 73 -20.01 4.45 13.29
C SER A 73 -20.76 5.50 12.47
N ARG A 74 -21.22 5.10 11.28
CA ARG A 74 -22.52 5.50 10.76
C ARG A 74 -22.73 7.02 10.61
N ARG A 75 -21.97 7.73 9.78
CA ARG A 75 -22.40 9.07 9.28
C ARG A 75 -21.59 9.69 8.12
N VAL A 76 -21.12 8.95 7.13
CA VAL A 76 -20.77 9.56 5.83
C VAL A 76 -21.22 8.62 4.71
N GLY A 77 -22.23 9.04 3.95
CA GLY A 77 -22.69 8.35 2.75
C GLY A 77 -21.57 8.37 1.70
N GLY A 78 -21.09 7.20 1.32
CA GLY A 78 -19.99 7.03 0.36
C GLY A 78 -19.10 5.81 0.62
N ALA A 79 -19.17 5.20 1.80
CA ALA A 79 -18.65 3.86 2.07
C ALA A 79 -19.80 2.96 2.58
N GLY A 80 -20.77 2.70 1.71
CA GLY A 80 -21.84 1.73 1.97
C GLY A 80 -21.47 0.38 1.37
N GLU A 81 -21.56 -0.68 2.19
CA GLU A 81 -21.74 -2.09 1.78
C GLU A 81 -20.51 -2.96 1.38
N GLY A 82 -19.27 -2.46 1.42
CA GLY A 82 -18.16 -3.16 0.75
C GLY A 82 -17.14 -4.04 1.55
N GLY A 83 -16.93 -3.84 2.84
CA GLY A 83 -15.72 -4.36 3.54
C GLY A 83 -15.67 -5.85 3.91
N LEU A 84 -16.62 -6.67 3.43
CA LEU A 84 -16.79 -8.04 3.90
C LEU A 84 -16.15 -9.05 2.92
N TRP A 85 -15.34 -9.97 3.43
CA TRP A 85 -15.13 -11.26 2.79
C TRP A 85 -16.15 -12.24 3.39
N ARG A 86 -17.07 -12.73 2.57
CA ARG A 86 -18.30 -13.40 3.03
C ARG A 86 -19.06 -12.49 4.00
N THR A 87 -19.23 -12.91 5.25
CA THR A 87 -19.87 -12.12 6.31
C THR A 87 -18.86 -11.45 7.26
N HIS A 88 -17.56 -11.66 7.02
CA HIS A 88 -16.49 -11.22 7.90
C HIS A 88 -15.85 -9.92 7.41
N ASP A 89 -15.71 -8.96 8.32
CA ASP A 89 -14.87 -7.79 8.09
C ASP A 89 -13.39 -8.20 7.95
N ALA A 90 -12.72 -7.71 6.91
CA ALA A 90 -11.32 -8.04 6.64
C ALA A 90 -10.39 -7.71 7.82
N MET A 91 -10.71 -6.67 8.61
CA MET A 91 -9.92 -6.28 9.78
C MET A 91 -10.03 -7.31 10.89
N SER A 92 -11.20 -7.94 11.04
CA SER A 92 -11.39 -9.01 12.01
C SER A 92 -10.58 -10.27 11.69
N LEU A 93 -10.27 -10.53 10.42
CA LEU A 93 -9.54 -11.72 9.95
C LEU A 93 -8.01 -11.52 9.92
N ALA A 94 -7.55 -10.31 9.64
CA ALA A 94 -6.12 -9.98 9.56
C ALA A 94 -5.51 -9.69 10.95
N THR A 95 -5.74 -10.58 11.94
CA THR A 95 -5.21 -10.44 13.31
C THR A 95 -4.51 -11.73 13.76
N PRO A 96 -3.48 -11.66 14.64
CA PRO A 96 -2.89 -12.84 15.27
C PRO A 96 -3.94 -13.66 16.03
N ARG A 97 -4.91 -13.00 16.64
CA ARG A 97 -6.01 -13.63 17.37
C ARG A 97 -6.91 -14.46 16.46
N ALA A 98 -7.29 -13.94 15.29
CA ALA A 98 -8.09 -14.67 14.32
C ALA A 98 -7.35 -15.89 13.77
N PHE A 99 -6.05 -15.74 13.45
CA PHE A 99 -5.24 -16.86 12.97
C PHE A 99 -5.07 -17.97 14.01
N ARG A 100 -4.88 -17.61 15.29
CA ARG A 100 -4.85 -18.60 16.39
C ARG A 100 -6.20 -19.29 16.58
N ALA A 101 -7.30 -18.56 16.43
CA ALA A 101 -8.65 -19.09 16.65
C ALA A 101 -9.10 -20.01 15.51
N ASN A 102 -8.83 -19.64 14.25
CA ASN A 102 -9.18 -20.45 13.08
C ASN A 102 -8.23 -20.16 11.91
N PRO A 103 -7.09 -20.87 11.83
CA PRO A 103 -6.12 -20.67 10.76
C PRO A 103 -6.64 -21.15 9.39
N SER A 104 -7.57 -22.11 9.34
CA SER A 104 -8.23 -22.52 8.08
C SER A 104 -8.98 -21.35 7.45
N ARG A 105 -9.82 -20.66 8.23
CA ARG A 105 -10.57 -19.48 7.77
C ARG A 105 -9.63 -18.39 7.27
N VAL A 106 -8.60 -18.06 8.05
CA VAL A 106 -7.66 -17.00 7.66
C VAL A 106 -6.90 -17.40 6.39
N TRP A 107 -6.49 -18.67 6.24
CA TRP A 107 -5.86 -19.13 5.02
C TRP A 107 -6.79 -19.11 3.81
N GLN A 108 -8.08 -19.44 3.95
CA GLN A 108 -9.06 -19.26 2.87
C GLN A 108 -9.21 -17.79 2.46
N PHE A 109 -9.26 -16.87 3.44
CA PHE A 109 -9.30 -15.43 3.16
C PHE A 109 -8.07 -14.95 2.37
N TYR A 110 -6.87 -15.40 2.76
CA TYR A 110 -5.65 -15.03 2.05
C TYR A 110 -5.49 -15.75 0.71
N HIS A 111 -5.92 -17.00 0.60
CA HIS A 111 -5.92 -17.73 -0.67
C HIS A 111 -6.83 -17.06 -1.69
N TYR A 112 -8.06 -16.71 -1.30
CA TYR A 112 -8.98 -15.91 -2.14
C TYR A 112 -8.31 -14.65 -2.69
N ARG A 113 -7.59 -13.90 -1.83
CA ARG A 113 -6.88 -12.68 -2.24
C ARG A 113 -5.70 -12.98 -3.17
N ARG A 114 -4.96 -14.07 -2.94
CA ARG A 114 -3.87 -14.51 -3.82
C ARG A 114 -4.41 -14.83 -5.21
N GLU A 115 -5.46 -15.64 -5.32
CA GLU A 115 -6.08 -15.99 -6.61
C GLU A 115 -6.61 -14.75 -7.33
N LEU A 116 -7.22 -13.82 -6.59
CA LEU A 116 -7.71 -12.56 -7.14
C LEU A 116 -6.57 -11.70 -7.72
N VAL A 117 -5.42 -11.63 -7.04
CA VAL A 117 -4.28 -10.80 -7.45
C VAL A 117 -3.43 -11.46 -8.54
N LEU A 118 -3.35 -12.79 -8.59
CA LEU A 118 -2.59 -13.51 -9.64
C LEU A 118 -3.09 -13.21 -11.06
N THR A 119 -4.36 -12.83 -11.21
CA THR A 119 -4.98 -12.52 -12.50
C THR A 119 -4.81 -11.05 -12.92
N ARG A 120 -3.91 -10.30 -12.27
CA ARG A 120 -3.91 -8.84 -12.30
C ARG A 120 -2.55 -8.29 -12.67
N GLU A 121 -2.58 -7.24 -13.45
CA GLU A 121 -1.40 -6.57 -13.97
C GLU A 121 -1.26 -5.16 -13.38
N PRO A 122 -0.03 -4.64 -13.27
CA PRO A 122 0.21 -3.26 -12.89
C PRO A 122 -0.57 -2.29 -13.81
N ASN A 123 -1.43 -1.47 -13.20
CA ASN A 123 -2.20 -0.47 -13.92
C ASN A 123 -1.32 0.74 -14.34
N ARG A 124 -1.92 1.72 -15.02
CA ARG A 124 -1.25 2.95 -15.47
C ARG A 124 -0.54 3.71 -14.36
N ALA A 125 -1.09 3.72 -13.15
CA ALA A 125 -0.48 4.41 -12.00
C ALA A 125 0.83 3.73 -11.58
N HIS A 126 0.85 2.40 -11.50
CA HIS A 126 2.07 1.63 -11.23
C HIS A 126 3.13 1.86 -12.31
N LYS A 127 2.72 1.76 -13.59
CA LYS A 127 3.60 2.00 -14.73
C LYS A 127 4.20 3.41 -14.69
N ALA A 128 3.43 4.41 -14.30
CA ALA A 128 3.93 5.78 -14.15
C ALA A 128 5.03 5.90 -13.10
N LEU A 129 4.89 5.23 -11.95
CA LEU A 129 5.92 5.21 -10.92
C LEU A 129 7.21 4.54 -11.40
N VAL A 130 7.10 3.42 -12.12
CA VAL A 130 8.26 2.75 -12.73
C VAL A 130 8.93 3.65 -13.77
N ALA A 131 8.17 4.20 -14.71
CA ALA A 131 8.69 5.10 -15.75
C ALA A 131 9.38 6.33 -15.14
N PHE A 132 8.79 6.90 -14.08
CA PHE A 132 9.36 8.05 -13.38
C PHE A 132 10.66 7.72 -12.66
N GLU A 133 10.75 6.57 -11.98
CA GLU A 133 12.02 6.11 -11.38
C GLU A 133 13.11 5.93 -12.45
N GLN A 134 12.78 5.33 -13.61
CA GLN A 134 13.74 5.19 -14.71
C GLN A 134 14.21 6.54 -15.29
N LYS A 135 13.31 7.53 -15.36
CA LYS A 135 13.65 8.92 -15.75
C LYS A 135 14.66 9.54 -14.78
N ILE A 136 14.47 9.34 -13.46
CA ILE A 136 15.41 9.80 -12.43
C ILE A 136 16.77 9.10 -12.58
N LEU A 137 16.79 7.77 -12.74
CA LEU A 137 18.03 6.99 -12.85
C LEU A 137 18.82 7.32 -14.12
N SER A 138 18.14 7.52 -15.25
CA SER A 138 18.80 7.90 -16.51
C SER A 138 19.41 9.30 -16.46
N GLN A 139 18.76 10.25 -15.78
CA GLN A 139 19.31 11.58 -15.53
C GLN A 139 20.53 11.55 -14.62
N ALA A 140 20.51 10.71 -13.58
CA ALA A 140 21.65 10.52 -12.68
C ALA A 140 22.91 10.04 -13.43
N ASN A 141 22.76 9.13 -14.38
CA ASN A 141 23.86 8.59 -15.18
C ASN A 141 24.43 9.60 -16.20
N SER A 142 23.70 10.67 -16.49
CA SER A 142 24.05 11.67 -17.52
C SER A 142 24.60 12.98 -16.93
N GLN A 143 24.58 13.15 -15.60
CA GLN A 143 24.99 14.38 -14.92
C GLN A 143 26.50 14.44 -14.65
N SER A 144 27.06 15.65 -14.77
CA SER A 144 28.44 15.96 -14.33
C SER A 144 28.57 15.89 -12.81
N SER A 145 29.77 15.54 -12.33
CA SER A 145 30.11 15.29 -10.91
C SER A 145 29.72 16.36 -9.88
N ASP A 146 29.36 17.58 -10.30
CA ASP A 146 29.17 18.73 -9.40
C ASP A 146 27.74 18.90 -8.86
N THR A 147 26.74 18.19 -9.40
CA THR A 147 25.35 18.22 -8.87
C THR A 147 24.93 16.84 -8.38
N PRO A 148 24.49 16.68 -7.11
CA PRO A 148 23.98 15.40 -6.62
C PRO A 148 22.75 14.95 -7.41
N ALA A 149 22.76 13.71 -7.88
CA ALA A 149 21.62 13.11 -8.60
C ALA A 149 20.36 13.06 -7.73
N GLN A 150 19.20 13.21 -8.38
CA GLN A 150 17.91 12.96 -7.74
C GLN A 150 17.79 11.48 -7.36
N THR A 151 17.05 11.20 -6.30
CA THR A 151 16.78 9.85 -5.81
C THR A 151 15.29 9.66 -5.53
N PHE A 152 14.84 8.42 -5.62
CA PHE A 152 13.43 8.03 -5.53
C PHE A 152 13.26 6.84 -4.59
N ALA A 153 12.16 6.81 -3.83
CA ALA A 153 11.74 5.66 -3.04
C ALA A 153 10.21 5.52 -3.07
N LEU A 154 9.71 4.29 -3.22
CA LEU A 154 8.30 3.96 -3.05
C LEU A 154 8.09 3.18 -1.75
N ILE A 155 7.35 3.77 -0.81
CA ILE A 155 6.83 3.11 0.38
C ILE A 155 5.38 2.75 0.11
N THR A 156 5.06 1.47 -0.01
CA THR A 156 3.69 1.01 -0.29
C THR A 156 3.09 0.30 0.93
N GLN A 157 1.86 0.68 1.26
CA GLN A 157 0.99 -0.04 2.21
C GLN A 157 0.43 -1.32 1.60
N ASN A 158 0.58 -1.48 0.28
CA ASN A 158 -0.02 -2.56 -0.49
C ASN A 158 0.76 -3.86 -0.34
N ILE A 159 0.02 -4.95 -0.28
CA ILE A 159 0.57 -6.31 -0.19
C ILE A 159 0.33 -7.12 -1.48
N ASP A 160 -0.19 -6.49 -2.54
CA ASP A 160 -0.49 -7.14 -3.84
C ASP A 160 0.76 -7.53 -4.64
N GLY A 161 1.87 -6.82 -4.45
CA GLY A 161 3.06 -6.99 -5.28
C GLY A 161 2.97 -6.35 -6.66
N LEU A 162 1.94 -5.54 -6.96
CA LEU A 162 1.81 -4.85 -8.26
C LEU A 162 2.84 -3.73 -8.46
N SER A 163 3.52 -3.32 -7.39
CA SER A 163 4.61 -2.34 -7.42
C SER A 163 6.00 -2.97 -7.63
N ALA A 164 6.11 -4.29 -7.86
CA ALA A 164 7.39 -5.00 -7.95
C ALA A 164 8.32 -4.53 -9.08
N GLY A 165 7.82 -3.76 -10.05
CA GLY A 165 8.64 -3.14 -11.10
C GLY A 165 9.46 -1.93 -10.63
N VAL A 166 9.16 -1.37 -9.45
CA VAL A 166 9.94 -0.27 -8.84
C VAL A 166 11.16 -0.84 -8.12
N GLN A 167 12.34 -0.27 -8.38
CA GLN A 167 13.61 -0.75 -7.85
C GLN A 167 13.79 -0.41 -6.37
N ASN A 168 13.60 0.85 -5.97
CA ASN A 168 13.65 1.24 -4.55
C ASN A 168 12.26 1.13 -3.90
N LEU A 169 11.82 -0.11 -3.70
CA LEU A 169 10.54 -0.46 -3.10
C LEU A 169 10.67 -0.84 -1.61
N ILE A 170 9.74 -0.32 -0.80
CA ILE A 170 9.54 -0.69 0.60
C ILE A 170 8.08 -1.14 0.78
N GLU A 171 7.88 -2.45 0.85
CA GLU A 171 6.59 -3.09 1.16
C GLU A 171 6.33 -3.05 2.67
N MET A 172 5.74 -1.95 3.17
CA MET A 172 5.73 -1.70 4.62
C MET A 172 4.89 -2.71 5.41
N HIS A 173 3.92 -3.35 4.76
CA HIS A 173 3.03 -4.34 5.37
C HIS A 173 3.29 -5.78 4.91
N GLY A 174 4.45 -6.05 4.29
CA GLY A 174 4.78 -7.37 3.74
C GLY A 174 4.15 -7.64 2.37
N MET A 175 4.02 -8.91 1.99
CA MET A 175 3.57 -9.31 0.65
C MET A 175 2.71 -10.58 0.69
N LEU A 176 1.59 -10.60 -0.05
CA LEU A 176 0.69 -11.77 -0.16
C LEU A 176 1.36 -13.04 -0.67
N PHE A 177 2.40 -12.87 -1.48
CA PHE A 177 3.17 -13.95 -2.08
C PHE A 177 4.40 -14.34 -1.27
N LYS A 178 4.55 -13.86 -0.03
CA LYS A 178 5.53 -14.40 0.92
C LYS A 178 4.81 -15.09 2.07
N ASN A 179 5.43 -16.13 2.62
CA ASN A 179 4.96 -16.87 3.79
C ASN A 179 6.03 -16.88 4.86
N ARG A 180 5.61 -16.78 6.13
CA ARG A 180 6.47 -16.85 7.31
C ARG A 180 6.14 -18.10 8.13
N CYS A 181 7.15 -18.89 8.47
CA CYS A 181 6.97 -19.99 9.41
C CYS A 181 6.71 -19.46 10.83
N THR A 182 5.70 -20.00 11.50
CA THR A 182 5.36 -19.62 12.88
C THR A 182 6.29 -20.23 13.94
N ILE A 183 7.17 -21.16 13.54
CA ILE A 183 8.13 -21.84 14.44
C ILE A 183 9.55 -21.30 14.22
N CYS A 184 10.14 -21.52 13.04
CA CYS A 184 11.54 -21.15 12.77
C CYS A 184 11.70 -19.71 12.23
N GLY A 185 10.60 -19.03 11.90
CA GLY A 185 10.63 -17.66 11.39
C GLY A 185 11.04 -17.52 9.92
N ASP A 186 11.38 -18.61 9.23
CA ASP A 186 11.78 -18.63 7.82
C ASP A 186 10.74 -17.95 6.93
N VAL A 187 11.20 -17.13 5.98
CA VAL A 187 10.36 -16.36 5.06
C VAL A 187 10.70 -16.75 3.63
N ARG A 188 9.71 -17.21 2.87
CA ARG A 188 9.89 -17.58 1.47
C ARG A 188 8.80 -17.00 0.60
N GLU A 189 9.17 -16.67 -0.62
CA GLU A 189 8.19 -16.40 -1.67
C GLU A 189 7.49 -17.69 -2.10
N ASN A 190 6.20 -17.60 -2.39
CA ASN A 190 5.38 -18.66 -2.94
C ASN A 190 4.28 -18.02 -3.79
N ARG A 191 4.29 -18.34 -5.08
CA ARG A 191 3.28 -17.90 -6.06
C ARG A 191 2.40 -19.06 -6.56
N ASP A 192 2.44 -20.20 -5.87
CA ASP A 192 1.66 -21.37 -6.24
C ASP A 192 0.17 -21.07 -6.15
N SER A 193 -0.58 -21.59 -7.13
CA SER A 193 -2.03 -21.54 -7.24
C SER A 193 -2.54 -22.96 -7.50
N PRO A 194 -3.25 -23.59 -6.55
CA PRO A 194 -3.42 -23.14 -5.16
C PRO A 194 -2.11 -23.25 -4.36
N ILE A 195 -2.00 -22.49 -3.26
CA ILE A 195 -0.81 -22.56 -2.37
C ILE A 195 -0.62 -23.96 -1.76
N VAL A 196 -1.72 -24.66 -1.48
CA VAL A 196 -1.74 -26.09 -1.14
C VAL A 196 -3.02 -26.73 -1.72
N PRO A 197 -3.01 -28.03 -2.06
CA PRO A 197 -4.18 -28.70 -2.64
C PRO A 197 -5.46 -28.56 -1.81
N ALA A 198 -5.33 -28.58 -0.48
CA ALA A 198 -6.48 -28.49 0.42
C ALA A 198 -7.16 -27.11 0.46
N LEU A 199 -6.61 -26.08 -0.19
CA LEU A 199 -7.26 -24.78 -0.35
C LEU A 199 -7.90 -24.60 -1.74
N ALA A 200 -7.65 -25.50 -2.68
CA ALA A 200 -8.22 -25.43 -4.02
C ALA A 200 -9.75 -25.30 -4.00
N GLY A 201 -10.27 -24.35 -4.77
CA GLY A 201 -11.70 -24.11 -4.95
C GLY A 201 -12.34 -23.27 -3.85
N THR A 202 -11.69 -23.09 -2.69
CA THR A 202 -12.27 -22.32 -1.57
C THR A 202 -12.49 -20.84 -1.89
N GLU A 203 -11.76 -20.31 -2.87
CA GLU A 203 -11.91 -18.97 -3.43
C GLU A 203 -13.24 -18.75 -4.18
N ASN A 204 -13.89 -19.84 -4.61
CA ASN A 204 -15.17 -19.81 -5.34
C ASN A 204 -16.37 -20.24 -4.48
N GLU A 205 -16.13 -20.63 -3.23
CA GLU A 205 -17.16 -21.15 -2.33
C GLU A 205 -17.70 -20.06 -1.38
N GLU A 206 -19.01 -19.99 -1.21
CA GLU A 206 -19.65 -19.08 -0.23
C GLU A 206 -19.49 -19.57 1.22
N ALA A 207 -19.48 -20.88 1.43
CA ALA A 207 -19.33 -21.50 2.74
C ALA A 207 -17.85 -21.68 3.11
N GLU A 208 -17.55 -21.62 4.41
CA GLU A 208 -16.21 -21.94 4.90
C GLU A 208 -15.98 -23.45 4.92
N ARG A 209 -14.82 -23.90 4.46
CA ARG A 209 -14.39 -25.28 4.70
C ARG A 209 -13.64 -25.42 6.01
N GLU A 210 -13.87 -26.50 6.73
CA GLU A 210 -13.01 -26.88 7.84
C GLU A 210 -11.85 -27.71 7.27
N ILE A 211 -10.67 -27.09 7.16
CA ILE A 211 -9.46 -27.75 6.66
C ILE A 211 -8.59 -28.08 7.87
N ALA A 212 -8.15 -29.34 7.96
CA ALA A 212 -7.32 -29.81 9.06
C ALA A 212 -5.97 -29.07 9.08
N LEU A 213 -5.39 -28.90 10.27
CA LEU A 213 -4.16 -28.11 10.44
C LEU A 213 -2.99 -28.68 9.64
N GLU A 214 -2.90 -29.99 9.51
CA GLU A 214 -1.91 -30.76 8.74
C GLU A 214 -1.95 -30.45 7.24
N ASP A 215 -3.13 -30.13 6.71
CA ASP A 215 -3.37 -29.87 5.29
C ASP A 215 -3.18 -28.39 4.91
N LEU A 216 -3.03 -27.50 5.90
CA LEU A 216 -2.70 -26.09 5.69
C LEU A 216 -1.21 -25.89 5.34
N PRO A 217 -0.82 -24.75 4.72
CA PRO A 217 0.56 -24.50 4.32
C PRO A 217 1.60 -24.76 5.42
N LYS A 218 2.60 -25.61 5.13
CA LYS A 218 3.67 -26.02 6.07
C LYS A 218 5.04 -25.56 5.62
N CYS A 219 5.90 -25.29 6.61
CA CYS A 219 7.30 -24.98 6.40
C CYS A 219 8.06 -26.23 5.95
N GLY A 220 8.75 -26.15 4.82
CA GLY A 220 9.57 -27.26 4.31
C GLY A 220 10.78 -27.59 5.20
N GLU A 221 11.22 -26.67 6.06
CA GLU A 221 12.40 -26.87 6.92
C GLU A 221 12.09 -27.53 8.27
N CYS A 222 10.97 -27.16 8.90
CA CYS A 222 10.64 -27.62 10.26
C CYS A 222 9.23 -28.20 10.42
N GLY A 223 8.43 -28.24 9.35
CA GLY A 223 7.04 -28.71 9.40
C GLY A 223 6.06 -27.76 10.13
N GLY A 224 6.53 -26.60 10.62
CA GLY A 224 5.70 -25.62 11.30
C GLY A 224 4.62 -25.02 10.38
N LEU A 225 3.47 -24.65 10.95
CA LEU A 225 2.41 -23.96 10.22
C LEU A 225 2.95 -22.64 9.65
N LEU A 226 2.76 -22.42 8.36
CA LEU A 226 3.03 -21.13 7.73
C LEU A 226 1.87 -20.19 8.02
N ARG A 227 2.18 -18.90 8.00
CA ARG A 227 1.21 -17.80 7.87
C ARG A 227 1.61 -16.91 6.68
N PRO A 228 0.68 -16.13 6.11
CA PRO A 228 1.04 -15.07 5.19
C PRO A 228 2.05 -14.13 5.84
N HIS A 229 3.09 -13.75 5.09
CA HIS A 229 4.11 -12.82 5.54
C HIS A 229 3.63 -11.38 5.28
N VAL A 230 2.59 -11.03 6.04
CA VAL A 230 1.96 -9.72 6.05
C VAL A 230 1.87 -9.25 7.50
N VAL A 231 1.96 -7.94 7.70
CA VAL A 231 1.77 -7.35 9.02
C VAL A 231 0.28 -7.34 9.32
N TRP A 232 -0.13 -8.05 10.36
CA TRP A 232 -1.50 -8.03 10.84
C TRP A 232 -1.75 -6.83 11.74
N PHE A 233 -3.03 -6.52 11.96
CA PHE A 233 -3.42 -5.65 13.05
C PHE A 233 -2.90 -6.19 14.38
N GLU A 234 -2.61 -5.29 15.31
CA GLU A 234 -2.00 -5.59 16.61
C GLU A 234 -0.52 -6.03 16.50
N GLU A 235 0.04 -6.16 15.30
CA GLU A 235 1.46 -6.42 15.08
C GLU A 235 2.22 -5.13 14.80
N SER A 236 3.52 -5.16 15.13
CA SER A 236 4.44 -4.09 14.78
C SER A 236 5.01 -4.29 13.39
N LEU A 237 5.27 -3.19 12.67
CA LEU A 237 6.12 -3.25 11.48
C LEU A 237 7.50 -3.81 11.84
N GLU A 238 8.14 -4.50 10.89
CA GLU A 238 9.49 -5.00 11.11
C GLU A 238 10.48 -3.87 11.35
N THR A 239 11.38 -4.05 12.31
CA THR A 239 12.34 -3.02 12.70
C THR A 239 13.26 -2.61 11.54
N SER A 240 13.66 -3.56 10.69
CA SER A 240 14.44 -3.28 9.48
C SER A 240 13.67 -2.44 8.46
N VAL A 241 12.38 -2.73 8.25
CA VAL A 241 11.48 -1.98 7.38
C VAL A 241 11.26 -0.57 7.93
N LEU A 242 10.99 -0.43 9.23
CA LEU A 242 10.87 0.86 9.90
C LEU A 242 12.13 1.71 9.76
N ALA A 243 13.31 1.11 9.95
CA ALA A 243 14.58 1.81 9.80
C ALA A 243 14.77 2.32 8.36
N ARG A 244 14.45 1.51 7.35
CA ARG A 244 14.48 1.94 5.93
C ARG A 244 13.51 3.09 5.68
N ILE A 245 12.26 2.98 6.13
CA ILE A 245 11.26 4.06 6.00
C ILE A 245 11.77 5.35 6.63
N GLN A 246 12.29 5.27 7.86
CA GLN A 246 12.83 6.44 8.56
C GLN A 246 13.99 7.05 7.78
N GLN A 247 14.89 6.25 7.21
CA GLN A 247 15.98 6.74 6.38
C GLN A 247 15.50 7.53 5.17
N GLU A 248 14.47 7.07 4.45
CA GLU A 248 13.91 7.79 3.29
C GLU A 248 13.19 9.09 3.72
N LEU A 249 12.37 9.04 4.77
CA LEU A 249 11.70 10.24 5.29
C LEU A 249 12.68 11.29 5.84
N LEU A 250 13.83 10.85 6.39
CA LEU A 250 14.93 11.68 6.89
C LEU A 250 15.73 12.39 5.79
N ARG A 251 15.44 12.16 4.51
CA ARG A 251 16.06 12.89 3.39
C ARG A 251 15.03 13.47 2.42
N CYS A 252 13.75 13.12 2.57
CA CYS A 252 12.64 13.59 1.76
C CYS A 252 12.62 15.12 1.63
N ASP A 253 12.59 15.57 0.37
CA ASP A 253 12.35 16.95 -0.06
C ASP A 253 10.98 17.11 -0.73
N LEU A 254 10.46 16.02 -1.30
CA LEU A 254 9.11 15.95 -1.86
C LEU A 254 8.45 14.61 -1.51
N LEU A 255 7.33 14.67 -0.80
CA LEU A 255 6.48 13.53 -0.46
C LEU A 255 5.24 13.51 -1.35
N MET A 256 5.05 12.44 -2.12
CA MET A 256 3.81 12.18 -2.84
C MET A 256 2.96 11.17 -2.05
N ILE A 257 1.74 11.53 -1.73
CA ILE A 257 0.75 10.66 -1.08
C ILE A 257 -0.21 10.19 -2.16
N VAL A 258 -0.23 8.89 -2.46
CA VAL A 258 -0.90 8.34 -3.64
C VAL A 258 -1.90 7.28 -3.24
N GLY A 259 -3.19 7.57 -3.44
CA GLY A 259 -4.27 6.61 -3.26
C GLY A 259 -4.38 6.06 -1.83
N THR A 260 -4.12 6.88 -0.81
CA THR A 260 -4.31 6.48 0.59
C THR A 260 -5.28 7.42 1.28
N SER A 261 -6.07 6.90 2.23
CA SER A 261 -6.96 7.73 3.05
C SER A 261 -6.21 8.63 4.03
N GLY A 262 -4.93 8.36 4.29
CA GLY A 262 -4.16 9.12 5.28
C GLY A 262 -4.62 8.92 6.73
N LEU A 263 -5.37 7.85 7.01
CA LEU A 263 -5.91 7.53 8.35
C LEU A 263 -5.10 6.41 9.06
N VAL A 264 -4.23 5.78 8.29
CA VAL A 264 -3.53 4.52 8.55
C VAL A 264 -2.17 4.78 9.16
N TYR A 265 -1.93 4.54 10.45
CA TYR A 265 -0.58 4.71 10.99
C TYR A 265 0.23 3.41 10.92
N PRO A 266 1.56 3.52 10.82
CA PRO A 266 2.36 4.75 10.90
C PRO A 266 2.35 5.64 9.66
N ALA A 267 1.83 5.17 8.52
CA ALA A 267 1.87 5.87 7.23
C ALA A 267 1.26 7.30 7.25
N ALA A 268 0.11 7.47 7.91
CA ALA A 268 -0.58 8.74 8.08
C ALA A 268 0.27 9.79 8.81
N GLY A 269 1.18 9.35 9.68
CA GLY A 269 2.12 10.22 10.38
C GLY A 269 3.26 10.74 9.50
N PHE A 270 3.50 10.17 8.31
CA PHE A 270 4.67 10.52 7.50
C PHE A 270 4.62 11.95 6.99
N ARG A 271 3.43 12.46 6.62
CA ARG A 271 3.24 13.86 6.25
C ARG A 271 3.72 14.80 7.37
N HIS A 272 3.26 14.53 8.59
CA HIS A 272 3.64 15.32 9.76
C HIS A 272 5.15 15.18 10.03
N ALA A 273 5.70 13.97 9.97
CA ALA A 273 7.12 13.71 10.21
C ALA A 273 8.04 14.48 9.25
N VAL A 274 7.74 14.49 7.94
CA VAL A 274 8.58 15.20 6.97
C VAL A 274 8.48 16.72 7.11
N LYS A 275 7.29 17.27 7.37
CA LYS A 275 7.09 18.71 7.60
C LYS A 275 7.72 19.18 8.91
N MET A 276 7.64 18.39 9.99
CA MET A 276 8.30 18.71 11.26
C MET A 276 9.83 18.72 11.14
N ARG A 277 10.39 17.80 10.34
CA ARG A 277 11.83 17.76 10.08
C ARG A 277 12.29 18.91 9.19
N ASN A 278 11.58 19.14 8.08
CA ASN A 278 11.88 20.18 7.11
C ASN A 278 10.56 20.82 6.64
N PRO A 279 10.20 22.01 7.16
CA PRO A 279 8.97 22.70 6.78
C PRO A 279 8.88 23.02 5.28
N GLN A 280 10.01 23.06 4.57
CA GLN A 280 10.08 23.29 3.12
C GLN A 280 9.82 22.02 2.29
N THR A 281 9.70 20.84 2.92
CA THR A 281 9.36 19.60 2.20
C THR A 281 8.04 19.81 1.48
N VAL A 282 8.02 19.58 0.17
CA VAL A 282 6.80 19.66 -0.64
C VAL A 282 5.96 18.41 -0.42
N VAL A 283 4.66 18.55 -0.27
CA VAL A 283 3.71 17.44 -0.13
C VAL A 283 2.66 17.53 -1.23
N ALA A 284 2.54 16.48 -2.03
CA ALA A 284 1.55 16.36 -3.08
C ALA A 284 0.60 15.19 -2.82
N ASN A 285 -0.71 15.44 -2.82
CA ASN A 285 -1.74 14.42 -2.66
C ASN A 285 -2.34 14.04 -4.02
N PHE A 286 -2.42 12.74 -4.32
CA PHE A 286 -3.05 12.17 -5.50
C PHE A 286 -4.14 11.20 -5.05
N ASN A 287 -5.40 11.59 -5.17
CA ASN A 287 -6.51 10.77 -4.69
C ASN A 287 -7.83 11.09 -5.40
N ILE A 288 -8.81 10.19 -5.33
CA ILE A 288 -10.12 10.36 -5.98
C ILE A 288 -10.94 11.47 -5.31
N VAL A 289 -10.73 11.67 -4.00
CA VAL A 289 -11.33 12.74 -3.21
C VAL A 289 -10.25 13.50 -2.46
N PRO A 290 -10.48 14.80 -2.14
CA PRO A 290 -9.58 15.54 -1.27
C PRO A 290 -9.36 14.81 0.05
N MET A 291 -8.15 14.89 0.59
CA MET A 291 -7.87 14.28 1.88
C MET A 291 -8.66 15.03 2.97
N GLU A 292 -9.47 14.30 3.75
CA GLU A 292 -10.29 14.89 4.80
C GLU A 292 -9.40 15.67 5.77
N ARG A 293 -9.82 16.91 6.08
CA ARG A 293 -9.13 17.80 7.00
C ARG A 293 -9.56 17.42 8.41
N VAL A 294 -8.89 16.43 8.98
CA VAL A 294 -9.28 15.82 10.27
C VAL A 294 -9.00 16.75 11.47
N ASP A 295 -8.24 17.84 11.29
CA ASP A 295 -7.95 18.83 12.34
C ASP A 295 -7.51 20.16 11.70
N GLU A 296 -8.04 21.30 12.16
CA GLU A 296 -7.62 22.66 11.74
C GLU A 296 -6.11 22.90 11.99
N SER A 297 -5.52 22.24 12.98
CA SER A 297 -4.08 22.28 13.24
C SER A 297 -3.24 21.43 12.26
N LEU A 298 -3.88 20.48 11.56
CA LEU A 298 -3.30 19.63 10.50
C LEU A 298 -3.73 20.05 9.09
N GLU A 299 -4.48 21.15 8.96
CA GLU A 299 -4.86 21.75 7.66
C GLU A 299 -3.66 22.25 6.86
N THR A 300 -2.53 22.49 7.53
CA THR A 300 -1.31 22.97 6.90
C THR A 300 -0.43 21.79 6.47
N GLY A 301 0.06 21.84 5.23
CA GLY A 301 1.14 20.96 4.78
C GLY A 301 0.81 19.99 3.64
N ILE A 302 -0.24 20.25 2.85
CA ILE A 302 -0.33 19.77 1.46
C ILE A 302 -0.10 20.98 0.56
N ASP A 303 0.91 20.90 -0.30
CA ASP A 303 1.28 21.98 -1.22
C ASP A 303 0.61 21.81 -2.59
N PHE A 304 0.35 20.55 -2.99
CA PHE A 304 -0.33 20.23 -4.24
C PHE A 304 -1.38 19.14 -4.01
N GLU A 305 -2.53 19.27 -4.68
CA GLU A 305 -3.59 18.28 -4.66
C GLU A 305 -4.10 17.98 -6.08
N PHE A 306 -4.07 16.72 -6.45
CA PHE A 306 -4.49 16.18 -7.75
C PHE A 306 -5.66 15.25 -7.54
N ILE A 307 -6.87 15.76 -7.81
CA ILE A 307 -8.11 15.04 -7.56
C ILE A 307 -8.53 14.27 -8.81
N GLY A 308 -8.51 12.96 -8.70
CA GLY A 308 -8.93 12.05 -9.73
C GLY A 308 -8.28 10.67 -9.61
N PRO A 309 -8.61 9.77 -10.53
CA PRO A 309 -8.01 8.44 -10.58
C PRO A 309 -6.49 8.53 -10.74
N CYS A 310 -5.74 7.82 -9.89
CA CYS A 310 -4.27 7.84 -9.91
C CYS A 310 -3.69 7.43 -11.27
N GLY A 311 -4.38 6.55 -12.01
CA GLY A 311 -3.97 6.13 -13.36
C GLY A 311 -4.11 7.20 -14.45
N GLN A 312 -4.76 8.33 -14.14
CA GLN A 312 -4.81 9.52 -15.00
C GLN A 312 -3.90 10.62 -14.43
N THR A 313 -4.02 10.93 -13.14
CA THR A 313 -3.35 12.08 -12.54
C THR A 313 -1.84 11.88 -12.38
N LEU A 314 -1.34 10.67 -12.08
CA LEU A 314 0.10 10.43 -11.94
C LEU A 314 0.86 10.51 -13.27
N PRO A 315 0.49 9.78 -14.35
CA PRO A 315 1.16 9.91 -15.64
C PRO A 315 1.26 11.37 -16.11
N GLU A 316 0.18 12.13 -15.97
CA GLU A 316 0.11 13.53 -16.39
C GLU A 316 1.02 14.43 -15.53
N ALA A 317 0.97 14.31 -14.20
CA ALA A 317 1.75 15.15 -13.30
C ALA A 317 3.26 14.86 -13.37
N LEU A 318 3.63 13.58 -13.59
CA LEU A 318 5.02 13.12 -13.68
C LEU A 318 5.63 13.28 -15.08
N ASP A 319 4.81 13.64 -16.08
CA ASP A 319 5.25 13.81 -17.47
C ASP A 319 5.88 12.52 -18.04
N VAL A 320 5.12 11.42 -17.90
CA VAL A 320 5.50 10.07 -18.34
C VAL A 320 4.38 9.37 -19.14
N GLU A 321 3.47 10.16 -19.71
CA GLU A 321 2.30 9.66 -20.44
C GLU A 321 2.69 8.79 -21.64
N GLU A 322 3.76 9.14 -22.35
CA GLU A 322 4.23 8.36 -23.50
C GLU A 322 4.80 7.00 -23.06
N GLU A 323 5.57 6.96 -21.98
CA GLU A 323 6.18 5.75 -21.43
C GLU A 323 5.13 4.79 -20.86
N VAL A 324 4.06 5.32 -20.26
CA VAL A 324 2.95 4.52 -19.72
C VAL A 324 2.11 3.86 -20.83
N ASN A 325 2.05 4.48 -22.02
CA ASN A 325 1.27 4.03 -23.17
C ASN A 325 2.02 3.06 -24.10
N ARG A 326 3.33 2.87 -23.91
CA ARG A 326 4.13 1.86 -24.62
C ARG A 326 3.99 0.49 -23.97
#